data_AF-A0AA38F175-F1
#
_entry.id   AF-A0AA38F175-F1
#
_cell.length_a   1.000
_cell.length_b   1.000
_cell.length_c   1.000
_cell.angle_alpha   90.00
_cell.angle_beta   90.00
_cell.angle_gamma   90.00
#
_symmetry.space_group_name_H-M   'P 1'
#
loop_
_entity.id
_entity.type
_entity.pdbx_description
1 polymer ?
#
loop_
_entity_poly.entity_id
_entity_poly.type
_entity_poly.pdbx_seq_one_letter_code
_entity_poly.pdbx_strand_id
1 'polypeptide(L)'
;NAGATYQRAMTYIFHDLLHKTVEDYVDDLLGKSKRRQDHLFILAPLFERLIRFCLRLNPAKCVFGILTGKLLGFIISIRGIEVDPAKIKAILEMPPPF
;
A
#
# COMPACT_ATOMS: atom_id res chain seq x y z
N ASN A 1 -15.11 8.37 -10.48
CA ASN A 1 -16.08 7.88 -9.47
C ASN A 1 -15.62 6.63 -8.73
N ALA A 2 -15.17 5.56 -9.40
CA ALA A 2 -14.77 4.30 -8.74
C ALA A 2 -13.68 4.46 -7.64
N GLY A 3 -12.57 5.15 -7.94
CA GLY A 3 -11.50 5.38 -6.95
C GLY A 3 -11.94 6.20 -5.73
N ALA A 4 -12.79 7.21 -5.92
CA ALA A 4 -13.34 8.00 -4.81
C ALA A 4 -14.25 7.16 -3.90
N THR A 5 -15.00 6.20 -4.46
CA THR A 5 -15.81 5.27 -3.68
C THR A 5 -14.94 4.28 -2.89
N TYR A 6 -13.88 3.74 -3.51
CA TYR A 6 -12.91 2.88 -2.82
C TYR A 6 -12.29 3.62 -1.63
N GLN A 7 -11.78 4.83 -1.87
CA GLN A 7 -11.08 5.60 -0.84
C GLN A 7 -12.00 5.95 0.33
N ARG A 8 -13.27 6.29 0.08
CA ARG A 8 -14.27 6.49 1.14
C ARG A 8 -14.54 5.22 1.93
N ALA A 9 -14.65 4.07 1.26
CA ALA A 9 -14.86 2.78 1.92
C ALA A 9 -13.65 2.38 2.78
N MET A 10 -12.42 2.52 2.26
CA MET A 10 -11.20 2.23 3.03
C MET A 10 -11.04 3.18 4.21
N THR A 11 -11.31 4.47 4.01
CA THR A 11 -11.32 5.46 5.10
C THR A 11 -12.30 5.03 6.20
N TYR A 12 -13.52 4.62 5.85
CA TYR A 12 -14.51 4.17 6.83
C TYR A 12 -14.06 2.89 7.57
N ILE A 13 -13.63 1.88 6.83
CA ILE A 13 -13.30 0.55 7.37
C ILE A 13 -12.05 0.59 8.25
N PHE A 14 -11.02 1.33 7.83
CA PHE A 14 -9.70 1.36 8.45
C PHE A 14 -9.37 2.67 9.18
N HIS A 15 -10.33 3.57 9.40
CA HIS A 15 -10.12 4.93 9.96
C HIS A 15 -9.16 5.01 11.16
N ASP A 16 -9.20 4.03 12.06
CA ASP A 16 -8.39 3.98 13.27
C ASP A 16 -6.99 3.38 13.07
N LEU A 17 -6.79 2.61 12.00
CA LEU A 17 -5.51 2.01 11.60
C LEU A 17 -4.77 2.85 10.54
N LEU A 18 -5.50 3.63 9.75
CA LEU A 18 -4.95 4.47 8.69
C LEU A 18 -3.93 5.46 9.24
N HIS A 19 -2.86 5.67 8.46
CA HIS A 19 -1.70 6.51 8.76
C HIS A 19 -0.88 6.10 9.99
N LYS A 20 -1.34 5.13 10.79
CA LYS A 20 -0.61 4.56 11.93
C LYS A 20 0.15 3.31 11.51
N THR A 21 -0.61 2.32 11.04
CA THR A 21 -0.10 0.97 10.74
C THR A 21 -0.59 0.45 9.40
N VAL A 22 -1.61 1.08 8.82
CA VAL A 22 -2.12 0.81 7.48
C VAL A 22 -2.08 2.10 6.66
N GLU A 23 -1.75 2.00 5.38
CA GLU A 23 -1.92 3.07 4.39
C GLU A 23 -2.78 2.52 3.26
N ASP A 24 -3.72 3.30 2.77
CA ASP A 24 -4.43 3.04 1.52
C ASP A 24 -3.84 3.92 0.41
N TYR A 25 -3.72 3.36 -0.79
CA TYR A 25 -3.38 4.13 -1.97
C TYR A 25 -4.12 3.60 -3.19
N VAL A 26 -5.07 4.38 -3.67
CA VAL A 26 -5.92 4.09 -4.83
C VAL A 26 -6.65 2.76 -4.72
N ASP A 27 -6.01 1.64 -5.06
CA ASP A 27 -6.59 0.28 -5.00
C ASP A 27 -5.79 -0.66 -4.10
N ASP A 28 -4.63 -0.23 -3.58
CA ASP A 28 -3.73 -1.05 -2.77
C ASP A 28 -3.80 -0.66 -1.29
N LEU A 29 -3.67 -1.68 -0.42
CA LEU A 29 -3.53 -1.54 1.03
C LEU A 29 -2.13 -1.97 1.45
N LEU A 30 -1.49 -1.16 2.27
CA LEU A 30 -0.15 -1.39 2.80
C LEU A 30 -0.21 -1.48 4.32
N GLY A 31 0.16 -2.63 4.89
CA GLY A 31 0.44 -2.77 6.32
C GLY A 31 1.92 -2.52 6.61
N LYS A 32 2.24 -1.64 7.57
CA LYS A 32 3.61 -1.30 7.96
C LYS A 32 3.84 -1.47 9.45
N SER A 33 5.04 -1.92 9.81
CA SER A 33 5.50 -2.10 11.19
C SER A 33 6.99 -1.78 11.30
N LYS A 34 7.42 -1.23 12.44
CA LYS A 34 8.84 -0.94 12.68
C LYS A 34 9.69 -2.19 12.88
N ARG A 35 9.12 -3.22 13.51
CA ARG A 35 9.78 -4.50 13.77
C ARG A 35 8.99 -5.63 13.14
N ARG A 36 9.68 -6.70 12.74
CA ARG A 36 9.06 -7.88 12.14
C ARG A 36 8.08 -8.57 13.09
N GLN A 37 8.41 -8.62 14.38
CA GLN A 37 7.56 -9.22 15.41
C GLN A 37 6.22 -8.48 15.56
N ASP A 38 6.24 -7.15 15.38
CA ASP A 38 5.04 -6.32 15.47
C ASP A 38 4.12 -6.51 14.25
N HIS A 39 4.64 -7.05 13.13
CA HIS A 39 3.89 -7.14 11.87
C HIS A 39 2.64 -8.02 11.98
N LEU A 40 2.69 -9.09 12.77
CA LEU A 40 1.52 -9.95 13.01
C LEU A 40 0.40 -9.20 13.74
N PHE A 41 0.75 -8.31 14.68
CA PHE A 41 -0.21 -7.47 15.40
C PHE A 41 -0.85 -6.41 14.49
N ILE A 42 -0.23 -6.08 13.36
CA ILE A 42 -0.81 -5.21 12.35
C ILE A 42 -1.71 -6.00 11.39
N LEU A 43 -1.25 -7.16 10.95
CA LEU A 43 -1.98 -7.99 10.00
C LEU A 43 -3.27 -8.56 10.58
N ALA A 44 -3.29 -8.97 11.86
CA ALA A 44 -4.48 -9.54 12.49
C ALA A 44 -5.73 -8.61 12.41
N PRO A 45 -5.70 -7.35 12.91
CA PRO A 45 -6.84 -6.44 12.83
C PRO A 45 -7.12 -5.94 11.40
N LEU A 46 -6.13 -6.00 10.50
CA LEU A 46 -6.33 -5.71 9.08
C LEU A 46 -7.16 -6.81 8.42
N PHE A 47 -6.75 -8.08 8.58
CA PHE A 47 -7.47 -9.23 8.02
C PHE A 47 -8.86 -9.41 8.63
N GLU A 48 -9.01 -9.15 9.92
CA GLU A 48 -10.32 -9.17 10.58
C GLU A 48 -11.29 -8.19 9.91
N ARG A 49 -10.85 -6.96 9.61
CA ARG A 49 -11.66 -5.98 8.88
C ARG A 49 -11.98 -6.42 7.46
N LEU A 50 -11.00 -6.97 6.74
CA LEU A 50 -11.24 -7.48 5.39
C LEU A 50 -12.37 -8.53 5.38
N ILE A 51 -12.31 -9.47 6.32
CA ILE A 51 -13.34 -10.51 6.48
C ILE A 51 -14.68 -9.89 6.86
N ARG A 52 -14.70 -9.02 7.89
CA ARG A 52 -15.93 -8.39 8.41
C ARG A 52 -16.69 -7.60 7.36
N PHE A 53 -15.98 -6.92 6.45
CA PHE A 53 -16.56 -6.11 5.39
C PHE A 53 -16.59 -6.82 4.02
N CYS A 54 -16.33 -8.13 3.99
CA CYS A 54 -16.32 -8.95 2.78
C CYS A 54 -15.40 -8.42 1.66
N LEU A 55 -14.32 -7.72 2.04
CA LEU A 55 -13.28 -7.29 1.11
C LEU A 55 -12.39 -8.46 0.74
N ARG A 56 -12.17 -8.65 -0.57
CA ARG A 56 -11.33 -9.72 -1.09
C ARG A 56 -9.98 -9.17 -1.56
N LEU A 57 -8.91 -9.77 -1.05
CA LEU A 57 -7.59 -9.58 -1.60
C LEU A 57 -7.38 -10.47 -2.82
N ASN A 58 -6.52 -10.02 -3.74
CA ASN A 58 -6.00 -10.87 -4.81
C ASN A 58 -4.69 -11.52 -4.32
N PRO A 59 -4.68 -12.82 -3.97
CA PRO A 59 -3.50 -13.46 -3.40
C PRO A 59 -2.28 -13.42 -4.32
N ALA A 60 -2.50 -13.47 -5.65
CA ALA A 60 -1.42 -13.41 -6.63
C ALA A 60 -0.71 -12.05 -6.70
N LYS A 61 -1.35 -10.99 -6.18
CA LYS A 61 -0.78 -9.64 -6.11
C LYS A 61 -0.33 -9.25 -4.70
N CYS A 62 -0.67 -10.04 -3.68
CA CYS A 62 -0.32 -9.74 -2.30
C CYS A 62 1.12 -10.16 -2.01
N VAL A 63 1.86 -9.28 -1.36
CA VAL A 63 3.23 -9.54 -0.91
C VAL A 63 3.32 -9.23 0.58
N PHE A 64 3.95 -10.12 1.35
CA PHE A 64 4.01 -10.03 2.81
C PHE A 64 5.44 -10.16 3.32
N GLY A 65 5.73 -9.51 4.45
CA GLY A 65 6.99 -9.70 5.20
C GLY A 65 8.25 -9.21 4.48
N ILE A 66 8.11 -8.31 3.50
CA ILE A 66 9.22 -7.71 2.77
C ILE A 66 9.79 -6.50 3.52
N LEU A 67 11.10 -6.30 3.43
CA LEU A 67 11.78 -5.11 3.96
C LEU A 67 11.73 -3.93 2.98
N THR A 68 11.70 -4.26 1.69
CA THR A 68 11.60 -3.33 0.59
C THR A 68 10.63 -3.90 -0.44
N GLY A 69 9.71 -3.08 -0.95
CA GLY A 69 8.68 -3.48 -1.92
C GLY A 69 8.36 -2.40 -2.91
N LYS A 70 7.81 -2.77 -4.07
CA LYS A 70 7.32 -1.81 -5.06
C LYS A 70 5.82 -1.64 -4.88
N LEU A 71 5.37 -0.42 -4.62
CA LEU A 71 3.96 -0.05 -4.55
C LEU A 71 3.71 1.11 -5.52
N LEU A 72 2.88 0.87 -6.54
CA LEU A 72 2.48 1.88 -7.55
C LEU A 72 3.66 2.61 -8.21
N GLY A 73 4.75 1.89 -8.37
CA GLY A 73 5.99 2.42 -8.96
C GLY A 73 6.78 3.34 -8.04
N PHE A 74 6.55 3.25 -6.73
CA PHE A 74 7.47 3.72 -5.70
C PHE A 74 8.09 2.51 -5.02
N ILE A 75 9.32 2.68 -4.55
CA ILE A 75 10.01 1.70 -3.72
C ILE A 75 9.74 2.09 -2.27
N ILE A 76 9.09 1.22 -1.51
CA ILE A 76 8.87 1.41 -0.07
C ILE A 76 9.95 0.61 0.63
N SER A 77 10.76 1.26 1.46
CA SER A 77 11.82 0.64 2.26
C SER A 77 11.69 1.04 3.73
N ILE A 78 12.52 0.46 4.59
CA ILE A 78 12.66 0.90 5.99
C ILE A 78 13.04 2.39 6.12
N ARG A 79 13.59 3.01 5.06
CA ARG A 79 14.00 4.42 5.03
C ARG A 79 12.88 5.35 4.58
N GLY A 80 11.76 4.80 4.10
CA GLY A 80 10.61 5.57 3.63
C GLY A 80 10.21 5.21 2.20
N ILE A 81 9.62 6.20 1.52
CA ILE A 81 9.19 6.09 0.12
C ILE A 81 10.32 6.63 -0.77
N GLU A 82 10.83 5.79 -1.65
CA GLU A 82 11.84 6.07 -2.65
C GLU A 82 11.19 6.04 -4.04
N VAL A 83 11.65 6.89 -4.96
CA VAL A 83 11.15 6.89 -6.35
C VAL A 83 11.82 5.74 -7.10
N ASP A 84 11.04 4.96 -7.84
CA ASP A 84 11.58 3.89 -8.68
C ASP A 84 12.56 4.48 -9.71
N PRO A 85 13.83 4.03 -9.75
CA PRO A 85 14.82 4.47 -10.73
C PRO A 85 14.34 4.37 -12.18
N ALA A 86 13.48 3.39 -12.49
CA ALA A 86 12.89 3.24 -13.81
C ALA A 86 11.97 4.42 -14.18
N LYS A 87 11.22 4.98 -13.23
CA LYS A 87 10.41 6.19 -13.46
C LYS A 87 11.29 7.42 -13.66
N ILE A 88 12.36 7.54 -12.89
CA ILE A 88 13.34 8.64 -13.05
C ILE A 88 13.93 8.58 -14.45
N LYS A 89 14.39 7.39 -14.87
CA LYS A 89 14.94 7.16 -16.20
C LYS A 89 13.96 7.51 -17.30
N ALA A 90 12.70 7.08 -17.20
CA ALA A 90 11.67 7.39 -18.18
C ALA A 90 11.42 8.89 -18.36
N ILE A 91 11.51 9.70 -17.29
CA ILE A 91 11.40 11.16 -17.36
C ILE A 91 12.63 11.77 -18.01
N LEU A 92 13.84 11.31 -17.65
CA LEU A 92 15.09 11.81 -18.20
C LEU A 92 15.24 11.51 -19.70
N GLU A 93 14.69 10.39 -20.16
CA GLU A 93 14.74 9.94 -21.55
C GLU A 93 13.52 10.38 -22.37
N MET A 94 12.60 11.14 -21.78
CA MET A 94 11.39 11.58 -22.47
C MET A 94 11.73 12.59 -23.57
N PRO A 95 11.31 12.37 -24.83
CA PRO A 95 11.52 13.34 -25.88
C PRO A 95 10.74 14.63 -25.59
N PRO A 96 11.24 15.80 -26.04
CA PRO A 96 10.52 17.05 -25.86
C PRO A 96 9.14 16.97 -26.52
N PRO A 97 8.09 17.52 -25.88
CA PRO A 97 6.76 17.55 -26.48
C PRO A 97 6.84 18.36 -27.78
N PHE A 98 6.39 17.76 -28.88
CA PHE A 98 6.29 18.39 -30.19
C PHE A 98 5.35 19.60 -30.17
#